data_AF-A0A7W1JSP8-F1
#
_entry.id   AF-A0A7W1JSP8-F1
#
_cell.length_a   1.000
_cell.length_b   1.000
_cell.length_c   1.000
_cell.angle_alpha   90.00
_cell.angle_beta   90.00
_cell.angle_gamma   90.00
#
_symmetry.space_group_name_H-M   'P 1'
#
loop_
_entity.id
_entity.type
_entity.pdbx_description
1 polymer ?
#
loop_
_entity_poly.entity_id
_entity_poly.type
_entity_poly.pdbx_seq_one_letter_code
_entity_poly.pdbx_strand_id
1 'polypeptide(L)'
;MPQSVPTEPELSVVIPVWEDEHSLGRLLPRLSRVLASTVTGPTEIVVALPDSEPVAALVEQAGARVVTVAEPGYGRALNAGLAAARGRWVVTMDADFSHHPEFIRTLWLRRRSAEVLIASRYVPGAYAAMPLSRRLASRALNRVYRTALALPHRDLSSGFRMYQRRVLQDIGPVDATGLDALQEIIVRAFSQGWKIQEVPLFYRAPRPWTGGRLAELSAGYLGTIGRLLALRNSVKAADYDHRAFDSWIPLQRYWQRARFRVIRGMVDGSQRILDIGCGSSRILQSLPQAVGLDMQIRKLRWLRSPGRALVQGSLSRLPFEDETFDAVICSEVIEHIARSEVDLTDMVRVLSPGGMLVLGTPDYGRWTWRALEGLYKKVFPQGYATEHINPYTRAELRRIIEGLGLAVLDVQYVGASEMIFKAYKPADARAPRAMLRIAGT
;
A
#
# COMPACT_ATOMS: atom_id res chain seq x y z
N MET A 1 12.33 -43.80 1.51
CA MET A 1 12.31 -42.86 0.36
C MET A 1 11.99 -41.48 0.90
N PRO A 2 12.79 -40.44 0.63
CA PRO A 2 12.41 -39.09 1.01
C PRO A 2 11.13 -38.73 0.26
N GLN A 3 10.07 -38.41 0.99
CA GLN A 3 8.82 -37.91 0.41
C GLN A 3 9.18 -36.67 -0.42
N SER A 4 8.92 -36.70 -1.72
CA SER A 4 9.12 -35.55 -2.60
C SER A 4 8.32 -34.38 -2.04
N VAL A 5 9.00 -33.36 -1.53
CA VAL A 5 8.38 -32.09 -1.15
C VAL A 5 7.55 -31.63 -2.36
N PRO A 6 6.23 -31.45 -2.24
CA PRO A 6 5.42 -31.02 -3.38
C PRO A 6 5.98 -29.71 -3.90
N THR A 7 6.49 -29.71 -5.13
CA THR A 7 7.05 -28.52 -5.75
C THR A 7 5.95 -27.46 -5.82
N GLU A 8 6.12 -26.32 -5.15
CA GLU A 8 5.13 -25.25 -5.19
C GLU A 8 4.85 -24.85 -6.66
N PRO A 9 3.58 -24.68 -7.06
CA PRO A 9 3.25 -24.23 -8.41
C PRO A 9 3.90 -22.87 -8.73
N GLU A 10 4.32 -22.66 -9.97
CA GLU A 10 4.72 -21.35 -10.45
C GLU A 10 3.50 -20.44 -10.70
N LEU A 11 2.37 -21.03 -11.12
CA LEU A 11 1.13 -20.32 -11.41
C LEU A 11 -0.10 -21.10 -10.91
N SER A 12 -0.95 -20.42 -10.13
CA SER A 12 -2.32 -20.87 -9.86
C SER A 12 -3.30 -20.04 -10.67
N VAL A 13 -4.28 -20.69 -11.30
CA VAL A 13 -5.44 -20.02 -11.90
C VAL A 13 -6.66 -20.26 -11.02
N VAL A 14 -7.21 -19.19 -10.46
CA VAL A 14 -8.38 -19.18 -9.59
C VAL A 14 -9.62 -18.79 -10.40
N ILE A 15 -10.64 -19.64 -10.36
CA ILE A 15 -11.90 -19.45 -11.06
C ILE A 15 -13.03 -19.42 -10.02
N PRO A 16 -13.52 -18.23 -9.61
CA PRO A 16 -14.70 -18.13 -8.77
C PRO A 16 -15.96 -18.41 -9.58
N VAL A 17 -16.79 -19.33 -9.09
CA VAL A 17 -18.09 -19.71 -9.65
C VAL A 17 -19.12 -19.39 -8.58
N TRP A 18 -20.14 -18.61 -8.94
CA TRP A 18 -21.18 -18.16 -8.00
C TRP A 18 -22.57 -18.06 -8.65
N GLU A 19 -22.63 -18.14 -9.98
CA GLU A 19 -23.87 -18.32 -10.76
C GLU A 19 -23.93 -19.78 -11.23
N ASP A 20 -25.14 -20.28 -11.46
CA ASP A 20 -25.37 -21.64 -11.97
C ASP A 20 -24.86 -21.81 -13.41
N GLU A 21 -24.95 -20.76 -14.23
CA GLU A 21 -24.53 -20.82 -15.63
C GLU A 21 -23.01 -20.62 -15.78
N HIS A 22 -22.30 -21.68 -16.18
CA HIS A 22 -20.85 -21.66 -16.42
C HIS A 22 -20.43 -22.42 -17.67
N SER A 23 -19.21 -22.19 -18.15
CA SER A 23 -18.62 -22.90 -19.31
C SER A 23 -17.40 -23.77 -18.96
N LEU A 24 -17.29 -24.21 -17.69
CA LEU A 24 -16.16 -24.98 -17.16
C LEU A 24 -15.77 -26.18 -18.01
N GLY A 25 -16.74 -26.98 -18.49
CA GLY A 25 -16.45 -28.18 -19.28
C GLY A 25 -15.68 -27.92 -20.58
N ARG A 26 -15.86 -26.73 -21.17
CA ARG A 26 -15.09 -26.27 -22.34
C ARG A 26 -13.86 -25.46 -21.95
N LEU A 27 -13.94 -24.73 -20.84
CA LEU A 27 -12.90 -23.81 -20.37
C LEU A 27 -11.68 -24.57 -19.82
N LEU A 28 -11.88 -25.53 -18.92
CA LEU A 28 -10.80 -26.21 -18.20
C LEU A 28 -9.84 -26.96 -19.14
N PRO A 29 -10.29 -27.77 -20.13
CA PRO A 29 -9.37 -28.44 -21.05
C PRO A 29 -8.57 -27.47 -21.94
N ARG A 30 -9.16 -26.32 -22.28
CA ARG A 30 -8.48 -25.27 -23.05
C ARG A 30 -7.46 -24.53 -22.18
N LEU A 31 -7.83 -24.21 -20.94
CA LEU A 31 -6.97 -23.57 -19.97
C LEU A 31 -5.74 -24.44 -19.67
N SER A 32 -5.92 -25.74 -19.42
CA SER A 32 -4.80 -26.67 -19.17
C SER A 32 -3.80 -26.70 -20.32
N ARG A 33 -4.28 -26.71 -21.58
CA ARG A 33 -3.40 -26.61 -22.77
C ARG A 33 -2.65 -25.28 -22.84
N VAL A 34 -3.32 -24.17 -22.54
CA VAL A 34 -2.66 -22.85 -22.51
C VAL A 34 -1.59 -22.84 -21.43
N LEU A 35 -1.88 -23.29 -20.21
CA LEU A 35 -0.92 -23.32 -19.10
C LEU A 35 0.32 -24.16 -19.44
N ALA A 36 0.12 -25.38 -19.95
CA ALA A 36 1.21 -26.26 -20.38
C ALA A 36 2.11 -25.63 -21.45
N SER A 37 1.55 -24.84 -22.37
CA SER A 37 2.31 -24.14 -23.41
C SER A 37 2.92 -22.79 -22.98
N THR A 38 2.56 -22.27 -21.80
CA THR A 38 2.91 -20.91 -21.36
C THR A 38 3.92 -20.91 -20.23
N VAL A 39 3.81 -21.86 -19.30
CA VAL A 39 4.59 -21.92 -18.06
C VAL A 39 5.48 -23.16 -18.07
N THR A 40 6.79 -22.97 -17.90
CA THR A 40 7.80 -24.04 -17.88
C THR A 40 7.88 -24.81 -16.55
N GLY A 41 6.94 -24.58 -15.62
CA GLY A 41 6.93 -25.16 -14.28
C GLY A 41 5.53 -25.63 -13.87
N PRO A 42 5.37 -26.23 -12.68
CA PRO A 42 4.10 -26.75 -12.21
C PRO A 42 3.02 -25.65 -12.17
N THR A 43 1.82 -25.97 -12.63
CA THR A 43 0.65 -25.08 -12.57
C THR A 43 -0.51 -25.79 -11.91
N GLU A 44 -1.40 -25.03 -11.28
CA GLU A 44 -2.67 -25.56 -10.77
C GLU A 44 -3.85 -24.70 -11.21
N ILE A 45 -5.03 -25.32 -11.30
CA ILE A 45 -6.30 -24.64 -11.49
C ILE A 45 -7.15 -24.90 -10.24
N VAL A 46 -7.67 -23.84 -9.65
CA VAL A 46 -8.50 -23.86 -8.44
C VAL A 46 -9.85 -23.27 -8.81
N VAL A 47 -10.90 -24.07 -8.71
CA VAL A 47 -12.28 -23.62 -8.95
C VAL A 47 -12.97 -23.53 -7.59
N ALA A 48 -13.39 -22.32 -7.23
CA ALA A 48 -14.10 -22.06 -5.98
C ALA A 48 -15.59 -21.92 -6.28
N LEU A 49 -16.43 -22.77 -5.71
CA LEU A 49 -17.85 -22.86 -6.01
C LEU A 49 -18.70 -23.17 -4.75
N PRO A 50 -20.00 -22.81 -4.74
CA PRO A 50 -20.95 -23.37 -3.78
C PRO A 50 -20.97 -24.89 -3.83
N ASP A 51 -21.55 -25.51 -2.81
CA ASP A 51 -21.70 -26.95 -2.76
C ASP A 51 -22.56 -27.46 -3.93
N SER A 52 -21.92 -28.25 -4.81
CA SER A 52 -22.51 -28.75 -6.05
C SER A 52 -21.73 -29.96 -6.56
N GLU A 53 -22.19 -31.17 -6.23
CA GLU A 53 -21.54 -32.41 -6.64
C GLU A 53 -21.34 -32.55 -8.15
N PRO A 54 -22.32 -32.23 -9.03
CA PRO A 54 -22.14 -32.38 -10.48
C PRO A 54 -21.04 -31.48 -11.05
N VAL A 55 -20.92 -30.25 -10.52
CA VAL A 55 -19.91 -29.29 -10.96
C VAL A 55 -18.54 -29.64 -10.38
N ALA A 56 -18.48 -30.10 -9.12
CA ALA A 56 -17.25 -30.59 -8.50
C ALA A 56 -16.68 -31.78 -9.29
N ALA A 57 -17.50 -32.77 -9.63
CA ALA A 57 -17.07 -33.92 -10.43
C ALA A 57 -16.53 -33.50 -11.81
N LEU A 58 -17.19 -32.54 -12.48
CA LEU A 58 -16.71 -31.97 -13.75
C LEU A 58 -15.33 -31.31 -13.62
N VAL A 59 -15.11 -30.56 -12.53
CA VAL A 59 -13.83 -29.87 -12.26
C VAL A 59 -12.72 -30.88 -11.99
N GLU A 60 -12.98 -31.90 -11.17
CA GLU A 60 -12.02 -32.94 -10.82
C GLU A 60 -11.67 -33.83 -12.01
N GLN A 61 -12.65 -34.21 -12.83
CA GLN A 61 -12.43 -34.93 -14.09
C GLN A 61 -11.53 -34.15 -15.06
N ALA A 62 -11.56 -32.82 -15.02
CA ALA A 62 -10.69 -31.96 -15.82
C ALA A 62 -9.29 -31.76 -15.20
N GLY A 63 -8.99 -32.40 -14.05
CA GLY A 63 -7.72 -32.30 -13.35
C GLY A 63 -7.53 -30.98 -12.58
N ALA A 64 -8.62 -30.25 -12.33
CA ALA A 64 -8.60 -29.03 -11.52
C ALA A 64 -9.04 -29.33 -10.07
N ARG A 65 -8.69 -28.44 -9.14
CA ARG A 65 -9.02 -28.60 -7.73
C ARG A 65 -10.27 -27.81 -7.36
N VAL A 66 -11.19 -28.47 -6.67
CA VAL A 66 -12.40 -27.88 -6.11
C VAL A 66 -12.12 -27.25 -4.75
N VAL A 67 -12.73 -26.08 -4.50
CA VAL A 67 -12.81 -25.45 -3.18
C VAL A 67 -14.26 -25.08 -2.93
N THR A 68 -14.89 -25.75 -1.98
CA THR A 68 -16.30 -25.50 -1.64
C THR A 68 -16.43 -24.23 -0.79
N VAL A 69 -17.43 -23.43 -1.10
CA VAL A 69 -17.77 -22.17 -0.42
C VAL A 69 -19.11 -22.34 0.26
N ALA A 70 -19.16 -22.12 1.57
CA ALA A 70 -20.38 -22.35 2.37
C ALA A 70 -21.54 -21.41 2.00
N GLU A 71 -21.23 -20.16 1.63
CA GLU A 71 -22.23 -19.15 1.28
C GLU A 71 -21.98 -18.60 -0.14
N PRO A 72 -23.06 -18.35 -0.92
CA PRO A 72 -22.92 -17.78 -2.26
C PRO A 72 -22.40 -16.34 -2.21
N GLY A 73 -21.72 -15.94 -3.29
CA GLY A 73 -21.23 -14.58 -3.47
C GLY A 73 -19.86 -14.55 -4.15
N TYR A 74 -19.70 -13.67 -5.13
CA TYR A 74 -18.46 -13.56 -5.90
C TYR A 74 -17.25 -13.32 -5.00
N GLY A 75 -17.32 -12.38 -4.05
CA GLY A 75 -16.23 -12.06 -3.14
C GLY A 75 -15.86 -13.21 -2.21
N ARG A 76 -16.85 -14.03 -1.79
CA ARG A 76 -16.62 -15.22 -0.98
C ARG A 76 -15.91 -16.32 -1.77
N ALA A 77 -16.39 -16.62 -2.97
CA ALA A 77 -15.74 -17.58 -3.87
C ALA A 77 -14.33 -17.12 -4.25
N LEU A 78 -14.15 -15.82 -4.50
CA LEU A 78 -12.85 -15.23 -4.76
C LEU A 78 -11.90 -15.42 -3.55
N ASN A 79 -12.32 -15.04 -2.34
CA ASN A 79 -11.51 -15.23 -1.13
C ASN A 79 -11.12 -16.70 -0.92
N ALA A 80 -12.06 -17.63 -1.04
CA ALA A 80 -11.80 -19.05 -0.86
C ALA A 80 -10.79 -19.58 -1.88
N GLY A 81 -10.97 -19.22 -3.16
CA GLY A 81 -10.04 -19.60 -4.23
C GLY A 81 -8.65 -18.97 -4.07
N LEU A 82 -8.56 -17.70 -3.68
CA LEU A 82 -7.29 -17.02 -3.43
C LEU A 82 -6.55 -17.59 -2.22
N ALA A 83 -7.27 -17.92 -1.14
CA ALA A 83 -6.68 -18.55 0.06
C ALA A 83 -6.16 -19.96 -0.24
N ALA A 84 -6.82 -20.68 -1.14
CA ALA A 84 -6.40 -22.00 -1.57
C ALA A 84 -5.21 -21.97 -2.55
N ALA A 85 -4.97 -20.88 -3.26
CA ALA A 85 -3.93 -20.80 -4.30
C ALA A 85 -2.51 -20.86 -3.71
N ARG A 86 -1.68 -21.77 -4.24
CA ARG A 86 -0.30 -22.01 -3.78
C ARG A 86 0.76 -21.42 -4.70
N GLY A 87 0.38 -21.01 -5.89
CA GLY A 87 1.28 -20.58 -6.94
C GLY A 87 2.04 -19.31 -6.58
N ARG A 88 3.31 -19.20 -6.98
CA ARG A 88 4.07 -17.94 -6.84
C ARG A 88 3.33 -16.76 -7.47
N TRP A 89 2.71 -17.01 -8.61
CA TRP A 89 1.76 -16.11 -9.28
C TRP A 89 0.36 -16.67 -9.19
N VAL A 90 -0.63 -15.78 -9.09
CA VAL A 90 -2.05 -16.14 -9.08
C VAL A 90 -2.75 -15.36 -10.17
N VAL A 91 -3.50 -16.04 -11.02
CA VAL A 91 -4.40 -15.42 -12.00
C VAL A 91 -5.83 -15.65 -11.56
N THR A 92 -6.66 -14.62 -11.58
CA THR A 92 -8.11 -14.77 -11.42
C THR A 92 -8.78 -14.68 -12.78
N MET A 93 -9.78 -15.53 -13.08
CA MET A 93 -10.57 -15.41 -14.30
C MET A 93 -11.99 -15.98 -14.13
N ASP A 94 -12.95 -15.39 -14.86
CA ASP A 94 -14.34 -15.84 -14.88
C ASP A 94 -14.55 -17.17 -15.62
N ALA A 95 -15.60 -17.92 -15.24
CA ALA A 95 -15.91 -19.25 -15.76
C ALA A 95 -16.73 -19.26 -17.09
N ASP A 96 -16.99 -18.10 -17.70
CA ASP A 96 -18.00 -17.91 -18.76
C ASP A 96 -17.43 -17.56 -20.14
N PHE A 97 -16.10 -17.67 -20.34
CA PHE A 97 -15.36 -17.25 -21.53
C PHE A 97 -15.38 -15.75 -21.86
N SER A 98 -15.86 -14.89 -20.95
CA SER A 98 -15.61 -13.45 -21.06
C SER A 98 -14.11 -13.12 -21.04
N HIS A 99 -13.32 -14.02 -20.45
CA HIS A 99 -11.87 -14.01 -20.42
C HIS A 99 -11.31 -15.19 -21.22
N HIS A 100 -10.61 -14.91 -22.32
CA HIS A 100 -9.94 -15.93 -23.11
C HIS A 100 -8.67 -16.42 -22.40
N PRO A 101 -8.52 -17.75 -22.15
CA PRO A 101 -7.34 -18.31 -21.50
C PRO A 101 -6.02 -17.92 -22.17
N GLU A 102 -6.00 -17.77 -23.49
CA GLU A 102 -4.80 -17.40 -24.25
C GLU A 102 -4.15 -16.11 -23.78
N PHE A 103 -4.93 -15.18 -23.23
CA PHE A 103 -4.41 -13.91 -22.74
C PHE A 103 -3.52 -14.08 -21.49
N ILE A 104 -3.58 -15.23 -20.80
CA ILE A 104 -2.63 -15.59 -19.74
C ILE A 104 -1.20 -15.55 -20.27
N ARG A 105 -0.95 -15.86 -21.55
CA ARG A 105 0.38 -15.71 -22.19
C ARG A 105 0.90 -14.28 -22.10
N THR A 106 0.04 -13.31 -22.42
CA THR A 106 0.37 -11.88 -22.34
C THR A 106 0.67 -11.45 -20.91
N LEU A 107 -0.17 -11.87 -19.95
CA LEU A 107 0.06 -11.57 -18.53
C LEU A 107 1.37 -12.20 -18.04
N TRP A 108 1.63 -13.46 -18.43
CA TRP A 108 2.83 -14.20 -18.04
C TRP A 108 4.11 -13.54 -18.56
N LEU A 109 4.13 -13.12 -19.83
CA LEU A 109 5.26 -12.39 -20.41
C LEU A 109 5.53 -11.06 -19.70
N ARG A 110 4.47 -10.38 -19.24
CA ARG A 110 4.56 -9.10 -18.54
C ARG A 110 4.69 -9.20 -17.03
N ARG A 111 4.63 -10.39 -16.43
CA ARG A 111 4.50 -10.59 -14.97
C ARG A 111 5.51 -9.80 -14.13
N ARG A 112 6.74 -9.59 -14.63
CA ARG A 112 7.78 -8.85 -13.91
C ARG A 112 7.67 -7.32 -13.99
N SER A 113 6.73 -6.77 -14.76
CA SER A 113 6.59 -5.32 -14.91
C SER A 113 5.91 -4.64 -13.72
N ALA A 114 5.10 -5.38 -12.95
CA ALA A 114 4.40 -4.93 -11.76
C ALA A 114 4.03 -6.12 -10.86
N GLU A 115 3.66 -5.88 -9.60
CA GLU A 115 3.21 -6.97 -8.71
C GLU A 115 1.75 -7.35 -8.92
N VAL A 116 0.96 -6.45 -9.51
CA VAL A 116 -0.42 -6.70 -9.96
C VAL A 116 -0.55 -6.26 -11.41
N LEU A 117 -1.04 -7.16 -12.27
CA LEU A 117 -1.44 -6.86 -13.64
C LEU A 117 -2.96 -6.97 -13.77
N ILE A 118 -3.58 -5.93 -14.30
CA ILE A 118 -5.00 -5.91 -14.61
C ILE A 118 -5.18 -6.07 -16.12
N ALA A 119 -5.88 -7.10 -16.57
CA ALA A 119 -6.33 -7.17 -17.96
C ALA A 119 -7.47 -6.14 -18.14
N SER A 120 -7.12 -4.97 -18.67
CA SER A 120 -7.95 -3.77 -18.64
C SER A 120 -8.66 -3.52 -19.96
N ARG A 121 -9.95 -3.19 -19.87
CA ARG A 121 -10.85 -2.89 -20.98
C ARG A 121 -10.80 -1.42 -21.42
N TYR A 122 -10.15 -0.55 -20.64
CA TYR A 122 -10.29 0.91 -20.76
C TYR A 122 -8.97 1.68 -20.95
N VAL A 123 -7.85 0.97 -21.09
CA VAL A 123 -6.55 1.54 -21.48
C VAL A 123 -6.39 1.61 -23.00
N PRO A 124 -5.49 2.47 -23.53
CA PRO A 124 -5.19 2.51 -24.96
C PRO A 124 -4.82 1.12 -25.51
N GLY A 125 -5.38 0.77 -26.67
CA GLY A 125 -5.22 -0.55 -27.29
C GLY A 125 -6.17 -1.64 -26.78
N ALA A 126 -6.98 -1.36 -25.74
CA ALA A 126 -8.02 -2.28 -25.28
C ALA A 126 -9.30 -2.12 -26.12
N TYR A 127 -10.08 -3.21 -26.19
CA TYR A 127 -11.38 -3.20 -26.84
C TYR A 127 -12.37 -4.04 -26.03
N ALA A 128 -13.62 -3.58 -25.93
CA ALA A 128 -14.67 -4.28 -25.21
C ALA A 128 -15.93 -4.37 -26.05
N ALA A 129 -16.18 -5.54 -26.64
CA ALA A 129 -17.42 -5.89 -27.32
C ALA A 129 -18.49 -6.23 -26.27
N MET A 130 -19.30 -5.24 -25.90
CA MET A 130 -20.44 -5.39 -24.99
C MET A 130 -21.53 -4.35 -25.30
N PRO A 131 -22.78 -4.53 -24.86
CA PRO A 131 -23.84 -3.54 -25.01
C PRO A 131 -23.43 -2.15 -24.49
N LEU A 132 -23.87 -1.09 -25.18
CA LEU A 132 -23.47 0.28 -24.85
C LEU A 132 -23.84 0.68 -23.42
N SER A 133 -25.03 0.31 -22.95
CA SER A 133 -25.51 0.56 -21.58
C SER A 133 -24.56 -0.04 -20.53
N ARG A 134 -24.20 -1.33 -20.68
CA ARG A 134 -23.23 -2.01 -19.80
C ARG A 134 -21.86 -1.35 -19.83
N ARG A 135 -21.40 -0.95 -21.02
CA ARG A 135 -20.11 -0.26 -21.19
C ARG A 135 -20.10 1.09 -20.47
N LEU A 136 -21.18 1.87 -20.61
CA LEU A 136 -21.32 3.17 -19.95
C LEU A 136 -21.40 3.01 -18.43
N ALA A 137 -22.22 2.08 -17.92
CA ALA A 137 -22.34 1.81 -16.49
C ALA A 137 -21.00 1.40 -15.86
N SER A 138 -20.27 0.47 -16.50
CA SER A 138 -18.94 0.05 -16.01
C SER A 138 -17.92 1.20 -16.03
N ARG A 139 -17.92 2.05 -17.08
CA ARG A 139 -17.05 3.23 -17.11
C ARG A 139 -17.41 4.27 -16.06
N ALA A 140 -18.70 4.47 -15.80
CA ALA A 140 -19.18 5.38 -14.76
C ALA A 140 -18.73 4.90 -13.37
N LEU A 141 -18.94 3.63 -13.05
CA LEU A 141 -18.50 3.01 -11.79
C LEU A 141 -16.99 3.17 -11.58
N ASN A 142 -16.19 2.81 -12.60
CA ASN A 142 -14.74 2.96 -12.55
C ASN A 142 -14.30 4.42 -12.36
N ARG A 143 -14.98 5.37 -13.02
CA ARG A 143 -14.70 6.80 -12.86
C ARG A 143 -15.03 7.31 -11.46
N VAL A 144 -16.13 6.85 -10.86
CA VAL A 144 -16.52 7.19 -9.49
C VAL A 144 -15.45 6.70 -8.51
N TYR A 145 -15.13 5.40 -8.53
CA TYR A 145 -14.14 4.82 -7.62
C TYR A 145 -12.75 5.44 -7.80
N ARG A 146 -12.30 5.60 -9.05
CA ARG A 146 -10.99 6.17 -9.35
C ARG A 146 -10.87 7.61 -8.84
N THR A 147 -11.89 8.43 -9.07
CA THR A 147 -11.89 9.84 -8.66
C THR A 147 -11.99 9.96 -7.14
N ALA A 148 -12.95 9.27 -6.52
CA ALA A 148 -13.19 9.35 -5.08
C ALA A 148 -12.01 8.82 -4.25
N LEU A 149 -11.34 7.75 -4.72
CA LEU A 149 -10.24 7.09 -4.01
C LEU A 149 -8.85 7.56 -4.47
N ALA A 150 -8.79 8.55 -5.37
CA ALA A 150 -7.57 9.12 -5.95
C ALA A 150 -6.63 8.05 -6.54
N LEU A 151 -7.16 7.19 -7.42
CA LEU A 151 -6.41 6.11 -8.06
C LEU A 151 -5.99 6.47 -9.49
N PRO A 152 -4.87 5.96 -9.99
CA PRO A 152 -4.46 6.20 -11.37
C PRO A 152 -5.08 5.20 -12.38
N HIS A 153 -5.66 4.09 -11.92
CA HIS A 153 -6.09 2.96 -12.76
C HIS A 153 -7.49 3.15 -13.36
N ARG A 154 -7.69 2.72 -14.61
CA ARG A 154 -8.92 2.91 -15.38
C ARG A 154 -9.92 1.77 -15.25
N ASP A 155 -9.48 0.54 -14.98
CA ASP A 155 -10.33 -0.64 -14.89
C ASP A 155 -10.18 -1.40 -13.56
N LEU A 156 -10.82 -0.87 -12.52
CA LEU A 156 -10.91 -1.45 -11.18
C LEU A 156 -11.93 -2.60 -11.10
N SER A 157 -12.77 -2.80 -12.12
CA SER A 157 -13.82 -3.81 -12.13
C SER A 157 -13.54 -5.01 -13.03
N SER A 158 -12.33 -5.12 -13.61
CA SER A 158 -11.91 -6.33 -14.32
C SER A 158 -11.59 -7.44 -13.33
N GLY A 159 -12.22 -8.61 -13.48
CA GLY A 159 -11.92 -9.82 -12.71
C GLY A 159 -10.69 -10.58 -13.23
N PHE A 160 -10.20 -10.25 -14.42
CA PHE A 160 -9.05 -10.92 -15.03
C PHE A 160 -7.75 -10.23 -14.67
N ARG A 161 -7.04 -10.80 -13.71
CA ARG A 161 -5.84 -10.19 -13.12
C ARG A 161 -4.78 -11.24 -12.85
N MET A 162 -3.53 -10.80 -12.81
CA MET A 162 -2.40 -11.59 -12.32
C MET A 162 -1.77 -10.87 -11.12
N TYR A 163 -1.49 -11.61 -10.07
CA TYR A 163 -0.90 -11.12 -8.82
C TYR A 163 0.36 -11.92 -8.51
N GLN A 164 1.36 -11.28 -7.91
CA GLN A 164 2.29 -12.03 -7.06
C GLN A 164 1.54 -12.48 -5.81
N ARG A 165 1.70 -13.74 -5.39
CA ARG A 165 1.00 -14.30 -4.23
C ARG A 165 1.22 -13.48 -2.95
N ARG A 166 2.42 -12.92 -2.76
CA ARG A 166 2.75 -12.04 -1.62
C ARG A 166 1.89 -10.77 -1.53
N VAL A 167 1.33 -10.27 -2.64
CA VAL A 167 0.40 -9.14 -2.62
C VAL A 167 -0.88 -9.55 -1.92
N LEU A 168 -1.41 -10.72 -2.25
CA LEU A 168 -2.65 -11.27 -1.69
C LEU A 168 -2.48 -11.58 -0.20
N GLN A 169 -1.30 -12.10 0.19
CA GLN A 169 -0.95 -12.34 1.59
C GLN A 169 -0.85 -11.02 2.40
N ASP A 170 -0.33 -9.95 1.79
CA ASP A 170 -0.15 -8.65 2.44
C ASP A 170 -1.48 -7.88 2.61
N ILE A 171 -2.41 -7.97 1.65
CA ILE A 171 -3.71 -7.28 1.73
C ILE A 171 -4.79 -8.05 2.49
N GLY A 172 -4.59 -9.36 2.67
CA GLY A 172 -5.55 -10.27 3.31
C GLY A 172 -6.83 -10.50 2.49
N PRO A 173 -7.79 -11.27 3.04
CA PRO A 173 -9.10 -11.46 2.41
C PRO A 173 -9.86 -10.14 2.33
N VAL A 174 -10.69 -9.99 1.29
CA VAL A 174 -11.59 -8.83 1.17
C VAL A 174 -12.83 -8.96 2.03
N ASP A 175 -13.41 -7.84 2.44
CA ASP A 175 -14.65 -7.83 3.23
C ASP A 175 -15.89 -7.89 2.32
N ALA A 176 -15.81 -7.32 1.11
CA ALA A 176 -16.89 -7.34 0.15
C ALA A 176 -17.26 -8.77 -0.27
N THR A 177 -18.55 -9.09 -0.19
CA THR A 177 -19.11 -10.39 -0.56
C THR A 177 -19.53 -10.47 -2.03
N GLY A 178 -19.74 -9.32 -2.68
CA GLY A 178 -20.18 -9.21 -4.06
C GLY A 178 -19.04 -8.91 -5.06
N LEU A 179 -19.42 -8.37 -6.22
CA LEU A 179 -18.48 -7.97 -7.27
C LEU A 179 -17.59 -6.76 -6.87
N ASP A 180 -18.01 -6.00 -5.86
CA ASP A 180 -17.27 -4.89 -5.25
C ASP A 180 -15.94 -5.32 -4.59
N ALA A 181 -15.77 -6.63 -4.35
CA ALA A 181 -14.50 -7.27 -4.02
C ALA A 181 -13.38 -6.93 -5.01
N LEU A 182 -13.72 -6.77 -6.30
CA LEU A 182 -12.75 -6.45 -7.34
C LEU A 182 -12.09 -5.09 -7.11
N GLN A 183 -12.87 -4.08 -6.71
CA GLN A 183 -12.36 -2.75 -6.41
C GLN A 183 -11.56 -2.77 -5.11
N GLU A 184 -12.07 -3.48 -4.10
CA GLU A 184 -11.43 -3.59 -2.79
C GLU A 184 -10.00 -4.14 -2.86
N ILE A 185 -9.77 -5.22 -3.61
CA ILE A 185 -8.41 -5.79 -3.80
C ILE A 185 -7.43 -4.73 -4.34
N ILE A 186 -7.82 -3.99 -5.38
CA ILE A 186 -6.93 -3.00 -6.01
C ILE A 186 -6.66 -1.85 -5.06
N VAL A 187 -7.67 -1.39 -4.35
CA VAL A 187 -7.54 -0.26 -3.42
C VAL A 187 -6.66 -0.62 -2.23
N ARG A 188 -6.83 -1.83 -1.67
CA ARG A 188 -5.95 -2.35 -0.62
C ARG A 188 -4.52 -2.53 -1.12
N ALA A 189 -4.32 -3.14 -2.29
CA ALA A 189 -2.99 -3.33 -2.87
C ALA A 189 -2.27 -2.00 -3.15
N PHE A 190 -2.98 -1.03 -3.73
CA PHE A 190 -2.45 0.31 -3.98
C PHE A 190 -2.13 1.04 -2.66
N SER A 191 -3.00 0.92 -1.66
CA SER A 191 -2.79 1.51 -0.33
C SER A 191 -1.65 0.85 0.45
N GLN A 192 -1.16 -0.32 0.04
CA GLN A 192 0.07 -0.95 0.56
C GLN A 192 1.32 -0.64 -0.29
N GLY A 193 1.21 0.24 -1.29
CA GLY A 193 2.33 0.66 -2.15
C GLY A 193 2.71 -0.33 -3.25
N TRP A 194 1.92 -1.37 -3.49
CA TRP A 194 2.17 -2.32 -4.58
C TRP A 194 2.02 -1.67 -5.96
N LYS A 195 2.83 -2.12 -6.92
CA LYS A 195 2.84 -1.58 -8.28
C LYS A 195 1.78 -2.33 -9.04
N ILE A 196 0.87 -1.57 -9.61
CA ILE A 196 -0.26 -2.07 -10.36
C ILE A 196 -0.16 -1.51 -11.76
N GLN A 197 -0.25 -2.39 -12.76
CA GLN A 197 -0.20 -2.01 -14.17
C GLN A 197 -1.39 -2.60 -14.92
N GLU A 198 -1.93 -1.82 -15.85
CA GLU A 198 -3.01 -2.24 -16.73
C GLU A 198 -2.43 -2.73 -18.06
N VAL A 199 -2.90 -3.89 -18.52
CA VAL A 199 -2.54 -4.52 -19.80
C VAL A 199 -3.80 -4.53 -20.69
N PRO A 200 -3.75 -3.99 -21.93
CA PRO A 200 -4.92 -3.89 -22.78
C PRO A 200 -5.48 -5.27 -23.13
N LEU A 201 -6.77 -5.47 -22.87
CA LEU A 201 -7.51 -6.70 -23.14
C LEU A 201 -8.53 -6.50 -24.28
N PHE A 202 -8.69 -7.51 -25.12
CA PHE A 202 -9.88 -7.67 -25.96
C PHE A 202 -10.93 -8.46 -25.17
N TYR A 203 -11.97 -7.78 -24.71
CA TYR A 203 -13.07 -8.35 -23.94
C TYR A 203 -14.28 -8.56 -24.84
N ARG A 204 -14.90 -9.73 -24.76
CA ARG A 204 -16.17 -10.02 -25.44
C ARG A 204 -17.17 -10.50 -24.40
N ALA A 205 -18.26 -9.76 -24.22
CA ALA A 205 -19.34 -10.19 -23.35
C ALA A 205 -19.97 -11.47 -23.93
N PRO A 206 -20.03 -12.57 -23.15
CA PRO A 206 -20.59 -13.82 -23.64
C PRO A 206 -22.13 -13.78 -23.73
N ARG A 207 -22.80 -12.85 -23.02
CA ARG A 207 -24.26 -12.78 -22.92
C ARG A 207 -24.82 -11.35 -23.13
N PRO A 208 -26.06 -11.23 -23.66
CA PRO A 208 -26.82 -9.98 -23.63
C PRO A 208 -27.01 -9.48 -22.19
N TRP A 209 -26.96 -8.16 -22.00
CA TRP A 209 -27.15 -7.55 -20.68
C TRP A 209 -28.65 -7.51 -20.34
N THR A 210 -29.09 -8.27 -19.35
CA THR A 210 -30.43 -8.15 -18.78
C THR A 210 -30.44 -7.06 -17.70
N GLY A 211 -31.38 -6.11 -17.82
CA GLY A 211 -31.41 -4.87 -17.03
C GLY A 211 -31.50 -5.04 -15.50
N GLY A 212 -31.83 -6.24 -15.01
CA GLY A 212 -31.83 -6.57 -13.58
C GLY A 212 -30.47 -6.41 -12.88
N ARG A 213 -29.36 -6.42 -13.64
CA ARG A 213 -28.00 -6.29 -13.08
C ARG A 213 -27.56 -4.84 -12.81
N LEU A 214 -28.39 -3.83 -13.08
CA LEU A 214 -28.12 -2.47 -12.59
C LEU A 214 -28.45 -2.35 -11.09
N ALA A 215 -29.37 -3.18 -10.58
CA ALA A 215 -29.66 -3.31 -9.15
C ALA A 215 -28.51 -4.00 -8.36
N GLU A 216 -27.57 -4.65 -9.05
CA GLU A 216 -26.32 -5.17 -8.47
C GLU A 216 -25.31 -4.06 -8.14
N LEU A 217 -25.51 -2.81 -8.59
CA LEU A 217 -24.95 -1.62 -7.94
C LEU A 217 -25.70 -1.37 -6.62
N SER A 218 -25.62 -2.35 -5.74
CA SER A 218 -26.38 -2.46 -4.50
C SER A 218 -25.81 -1.54 -3.42
N ALA A 219 -26.49 -1.50 -2.27
CA ALA A 219 -25.95 -0.92 -1.04
C ALA A 219 -24.53 -1.45 -0.70
N GLY A 220 -24.15 -2.65 -1.17
CA GLY A 220 -22.80 -3.21 -1.04
C GLY A 220 -21.73 -2.30 -1.65
N TYR A 221 -21.92 -1.81 -2.87
CA TYR A 221 -20.96 -0.91 -3.52
C TYR A 221 -20.81 0.43 -2.78
N LEU A 222 -21.90 0.96 -2.20
CA LEU A 222 -21.86 2.19 -1.39
C LEU A 222 -21.17 1.97 -0.05
N GLY A 223 -21.45 0.85 0.62
CA GLY A 223 -20.75 0.47 1.85
C GLY A 223 -19.24 0.27 1.61
N THR A 224 -18.89 -0.40 0.51
CA THR A 224 -17.49 -0.67 0.14
C THR A 224 -16.75 0.61 -0.21
N ILE A 225 -17.30 1.52 -1.01
CA ILE A 225 -16.62 2.80 -1.28
C ILE A 225 -16.45 3.62 0.01
N GLY A 226 -17.39 3.58 0.95
CA GLY A 226 -17.27 4.22 2.26
C GLY A 226 -16.10 3.68 3.08
N ARG A 227 -16.00 2.34 3.24
CA ARG A 227 -14.87 1.69 3.93
C ARG A 227 -13.54 2.02 3.25
N LEU A 228 -13.51 2.01 1.93
CA LEU A 228 -12.31 2.31 1.15
C LEU A 228 -11.92 3.79 1.23
N LEU A 229 -12.88 4.72 1.29
CA LEU A 229 -12.60 6.14 1.55
C LEU A 229 -11.98 6.34 2.94
N ALA A 230 -12.46 5.63 3.95
CA ALA A 230 -11.86 5.65 5.29
C ALA A 230 -10.42 5.14 5.26
N LEU A 231 -10.15 4.01 4.58
CA LEU A 231 -8.79 3.50 4.37
C LEU A 231 -7.90 4.52 3.66
N ARG A 232 -8.37 5.07 2.53
CA ARG A 232 -7.62 6.03 1.70
C ARG A 232 -7.35 7.35 2.41
N ASN A 233 -8.15 7.75 3.37
CA ASN A 233 -7.97 8.98 4.15
C ASN A 233 -7.34 8.72 5.53
N SER A 234 -6.76 7.54 5.74
CA SER A 234 -6.00 7.19 6.94
C SER A 234 -4.50 7.11 6.65
N VAL A 235 -3.68 7.28 7.69
CA VAL A 235 -2.21 7.12 7.64
C VAL A 235 -1.75 5.73 7.19
N LYS A 236 -2.66 4.73 7.25
CA LYS A 236 -2.44 3.37 6.74
C LYS A 236 -2.23 3.35 5.23
N ALA A 237 -2.72 4.34 4.49
CA ALA A 237 -2.46 4.47 3.07
C ALA A 237 -0.98 4.83 2.81
N ALA A 238 -0.34 4.07 1.93
CA ALA A 238 1.06 4.19 1.57
C ALA A 238 1.43 5.56 1.00
N ASP A 239 0.50 6.28 0.38
CA ASP A 239 0.68 7.60 -0.24
C ASP A 239 0.01 8.74 0.56
N TYR A 240 -0.39 8.50 1.81
CA TYR A 240 -1.13 9.46 2.62
C TYR A 240 -0.41 10.82 2.72
N ASP A 241 0.88 10.82 3.03
CA ASP A 241 1.66 12.06 3.25
C ASP A 241 1.86 12.81 1.93
N HIS A 242 2.08 12.08 0.83
CA HIS A 242 2.13 12.64 -0.51
C HIS A 242 0.82 13.37 -0.85
N ARG A 243 -0.33 12.74 -0.57
CA ARG A 243 -1.65 13.35 -0.81
C ARG A 243 -1.97 14.49 0.15
N ALA A 244 -1.53 14.41 1.40
CA ALA A 244 -1.72 15.45 2.40
C ALA A 244 -1.04 16.76 1.98
N PHE A 245 0.09 16.69 1.28
CA PHE A 245 0.80 17.86 0.75
C PHE A 245 -0.01 18.68 -0.26
N ASP A 246 -0.86 18.02 -1.06
CA ASP A 246 -1.76 18.64 -2.03
C ASP A 246 -3.22 18.51 -1.63
N SER A 247 -3.47 18.37 -0.32
CA SER A 247 -4.81 18.20 0.22
C SER A 247 -5.72 19.36 -0.18
N TRP A 248 -6.98 19.04 -0.46
CA TRP A 248 -8.03 20.03 -0.65
C TRP A 248 -8.35 20.77 0.65
N ILE A 249 -8.01 20.20 1.81
CA ILE A 249 -8.15 20.81 3.13
C ILE A 249 -7.04 21.85 3.32
N PRO A 250 -7.36 23.16 3.39
CA PRO A 250 -6.33 24.22 3.37
C PRO A 250 -5.34 24.15 4.53
N LEU A 251 -5.82 23.81 5.73
CA LEU A 251 -4.99 23.74 6.94
C LEU A 251 -3.97 22.60 6.86
N GLN A 252 -4.42 21.39 6.50
CA GLN A 252 -3.53 20.24 6.31
C GLN A 252 -2.47 20.54 5.24
N ARG A 253 -2.89 21.09 4.10
CA ARG A 253 -1.99 21.49 3.00
C ARG A 253 -0.97 22.54 3.45
N TYR A 254 -1.41 23.58 4.15
CA TYR A 254 -0.54 24.63 4.67
C TYR A 254 0.54 24.03 5.57
N TRP A 255 0.14 23.17 6.51
CA TRP A 255 1.02 22.54 7.47
C TRP A 255 2.11 21.71 6.80
N GLN A 256 1.70 20.81 5.90
CA GLN A 256 2.61 19.94 5.14
C GLN A 256 3.62 20.74 4.31
N ARG A 257 3.17 21.83 3.67
CA ARG A 257 4.03 22.70 2.86
C ARG A 257 4.95 23.58 3.70
N ALA A 258 4.50 24.05 4.85
CA ALA A 258 5.33 24.81 5.78
C ALA A 258 6.45 23.93 6.35
N ARG A 259 6.11 22.74 6.87
CA ARG A 259 7.07 21.74 7.34
C ARG A 259 8.11 21.38 6.28
N PHE A 260 7.65 21.09 5.06
CA PHE A 260 8.53 20.84 3.91
C PHE A 260 9.54 21.98 3.69
N ARG A 261 9.08 23.24 3.68
CA ARG A 261 9.97 24.41 3.47
C ARG A 261 11.00 24.56 4.57
N VAL A 262 10.59 24.41 5.84
CA VAL A 262 11.48 24.52 7.00
C VAL A 262 12.56 23.44 6.94
N ILE A 263 12.17 22.17 6.84
CA ILE A 263 13.12 21.04 6.86
C ILE A 263 14.07 21.12 5.68
N ARG A 264 13.55 21.38 4.47
CA ARG A 264 14.39 21.53 3.27
C ARG A 264 15.41 22.66 3.42
N GLY A 265 15.02 23.80 4.02
CA GLY A 265 15.95 24.89 4.29
C GLY A 265 16.99 24.54 5.36
N MET A 266 16.65 23.70 6.33
CA MET A 266 17.57 23.30 7.40
C MET A 266 18.68 22.36 6.93
N VAL A 267 18.42 21.54 5.91
CA VAL A 267 19.39 20.59 5.31
C VAL A 267 19.96 21.07 3.97
N ASP A 268 19.76 22.34 3.62
CA ASP A 268 20.29 22.89 2.37
C ASP A 268 21.83 22.84 2.38
N GLY A 269 22.43 22.38 1.28
CA GLY A 269 23.87 22.16 1.16
C GLY A 269 24.39 20.79 1.64
N SER A 270 23.58 19.97 2.31
CA SER A 270 23.97 18.61 2.73
C SER A 270 24.02 17.62 1.55
N GLN A 271 25.07 16.79 1.53
CA GLN A 271 25.34 15.83 0.45
C GLN A 271 24.90 14.41 0.82
N ARG A 272 25.05 14.01 2.09
CA ARG A 272 24.73 12.67 2.59
C ARG A 272 23.66 12.78 3.67
N ILE A 273 22.41 12.73 3.22
CA ILE A 273 21.24 12.94 4.09
C ILE A 273 20.60 11.60 4.44
N LEU A 274 20.26 11.40 5.71
CA LEU A 274 19.36 10.34 6.17
C LEU A 274 18.02 10.95 6.58
N ASP A 275 16.92 10.46 6.01
CA ASP A 275 15.55 10.82 6.43
C ASP A 275 14.91 9.65 7.17
N ILE A 276 14.85 9.76 8.50
CA ILE A 276 14.32 8.72 9.38
C ILE A 276 12.82 8.94 9.61
N GLY A 277 12.03 7.87 9.43
CA GLY A 277 10.57 7.95 9.39
C GLY A 277 10.10 8.73 8.17
N CYS A 278 10.76 8.53 7.02
CA CYS A 278 10.54 9.35 5.82
C CYS A 278 9.09 9.33 5.31
N GLY A 279 8.30 8.33 5.72
CA GLY A 279 6.91 8.16 5.35
C GLY A 279 6.75 8.10 3.85
N SER A 280 5.72 8.76 3.33
CA SER A 280 5.55 9.01 1.89
C SER A 280 5.76 10.48 1.53
N SER A 281 6.51 11.19 2.35
CA SER A 281 6.58 12.64 2.33
C SER A 281 7.26 13.19 1.08
N ARG A 282 6.97 14.46 0.76
CA ARG A 282 7.66 15.16 -0.33
C ARG A 282 9.09 15.59 0.01
N ILE A 283 9.47 15.57 1.29
CA ILE A 283 10.81 15.96 1.76
C ILE A 283 11.84 15.04 1.11
N LEU A 284 11.74 13.73 1.37
CA LEU A 284 12.60 12.75 0.72
C LEU A 284 12.52 12.85 -0.79
N GLN A 285 11.31 12.95 -1.37
CA GLN A 285 11.14 13.04 -2.84
C GLN A 285 11.95 14.19 -3.46
N SER A 286 12.10 15.33 -2.76
CA SER A 286 12.90 16.49 -3.22
C SER A 286 14.41 16.37 -3.00
N LEU A 287 14.85 15.35 -2.25
CA LEU A 287 16.25 15.10 -1.89
C LEU A 287 16.71 13.80 -2.56
N PRO A 288 17.10 13.81 -3.85
CA PRO A 288 17.49 12.59 -4.57
C PRO A 288 18.71 11.88 -3.97
N GLN A 289 19.58 12.61 -3.29
CA GLN A 289 20.77 12.09 -2.60
C GLN A 289 20.47 11.50 -1.21
N ALA A 290 19.27 11.73 -0.68
CA ALA A 290 18.91 11.26 0.66
C ALA A 290 18.55 9.77 0.67
N VAL A 291 19.00 9.09 1.73
CA VAL A 291 18.57 7.74 2.07
C VAL A 291 17.30 7.84 2.92
N GLY A 292 16.23 7.19 2.50
CA GLY A 292 14.99 7.10 3.30
C GLY A 292 15.00 5.86 4.19
N LEU A 293 14.70 6.04 5.48
CA LEU A 293 14.49 4.94 6.41
C LEU A 293 13.07 5.00 6.97
N ASP A 294 12.34 3.88 6.93
CA ASP A 294 11.02 3.78 7.54
C ASP A 294 10.76 2.33 7.98
N MET A 295 10.08 2.16 9.11
CA MET A 295 9.70 0.83 9.60
C MET A 295 8.56 0.22 8.77
N GLN A 296 7.72 1.07 8.18
CA GLN A 296 6.56 0.70 7.39
C GLN A 296 6.95 0.46 5.93
N ILE A 297 7.15 -0.82 5.57
CA ILE A 297 7.51 -1.22 4.20
C ILE A 297 6.58 -0.65 3.12
N ARG A 298 5.29 -0.45 3.42
CA ARG A 298 4.31 0.14 2.48
C ARG A 298 4.69 1.55 2.03
N LYS A 299 5.25 2.38 2.92
CA LYS A 299 5.70 3.75 2.64
C LYS A 299 6.91 3.72 1.71
N LEU A 300 7.85 2.82 1.99
CA LEU A 300 9.03 2.60 1.13
C LEU A 300 8.64 2.05 -0.26
N ARG A 301 7.68 1.11 -0.33
CA ARG A 301 7.15 0.60 -1.61
C ARG A 301 6.52 1.71 -2.46
N TRP A 302 5.89 2.70 -1.84
CA TRP A 302 5.36 3.87 -2.55
C TRP A 302 6.47 4.78 -3.10
N LEU A 303 7.49 5.05 -2.29
CA LEU A 303 8.61 5.93 -2.65
C LEU A 303 9.59 5.32 -3.66
N ARG A 304 9.49 4.02 -3.95
CA ARG A 304 10.43 3.34 -4.82
C ARG A 304 10.50 4.02 -6.18
N SER A 305 11.70 4.39 -6.56
CA SER A 305 12.03 4.96 -7.87
C SER A 305 13.46 4.52 -8.22
N PRO A 306 13.79 4.39 -9.51
CA PRO A 306 15.16 4.07 -9.92
C PRO A 306 16.17 5.02 -9.26
N GLY A 307 17.23 4.48 -8.66
CA GLY A 307 18.28 5.26 -7.99
C GLY A 307 17.96 5.72 -6.56
N ARG A 308 16.76 5.47 -6.03
CA ARG A 308 16.42 5.84 -4.65
C ARG A 308 16.92 4.79 -3.66
N ALA A 309 17.72 5.22 -2.67
CA ALA A 309 18.09 4.40 -1.53
C ALA A 309 16.99 4.42 -0.45
N LEU A 310 16.42 3.25 -0.17
CA LEU A 310 15.37 3.06 0.85
C LEU A 310 15.74 1.86 1.72
N VAL A 311 15.63 2.03 3.04
CA VAL A 311 15.97 1.00 4.02
C VAL A 311 14.78 0.80 4.96
N GLN A 312 14.34 -0.45 5.10
CA GLN A 312 13.38 -0.78 6.16
C GLN A 312 14.14 -0.95 7.47
N GLY A 313 13.83 -0.14 8.48
CA GLY A 313 14.53 -0.16 9.75
C GLY A 313 13.74 0.51 10.87
N SER A 314 14.17 0.26 12.11
CA SER A 314 13.61 0.89 13.31
C SER A 314 14.56 1.95 13.85
N LEU A 315 14.00 2.95 14.54
CA LEU A 315 14.77 3.96 15.26
C LEU A 315 15.54 3.41 16.46
N SER A 316 15.19 2.23 16.95
CA SER A 316 15.90 1.59 18.05
C SER A 316 17.32 1.17 17.71
N ARG A 317 17.61 0.93 16.41
CA ARG A 317 18.97 0.68 15.90
C ARG A 317 19.03 0.92 14.40
N LEU A 318 19.76 1.94 14.01
CA LEU A 318 20.00 2.35 12.63
C LEU A 318 21.03 1.43 11.96
N PRO A 319 20.71 0.85 10.79
CA PRO A 319 21.57 -0.09 10.07
C PRO A 319 22.64 0.63 9.23
N PHE A 320 23.29 1.63 9.81
CA PHE A 320 24.32 2.44 9.16
C PHE A 320 25.57 2.52 10.02
N GLU A 321 26.71 2.71 9.35
CA GLU A 321 28.00 2.91 10.01
C GLU A 321 28.04 4.28 10.71
N ASP A 322 28.98 4.39 11.64
CA ASP A 322 29.24 5.63 12.38
C ASP A 322 29.63 6.74 11.40
N GLU A 323 29.23 7.97 11.70
CA GLU A 323 29.69 9.18 11.01
C GLU A 323 29.45 9.19 9.48
N THR A 324 28.43 8.47 9.01
CA THR A 324 28.08 8.33 7.60
C THR A 324 27.44 9.59 7.00
N PHE A 325 26.52 10.24 7.72
CA PHE A 325 25.64 11.27 7.18
C PHE A 325 26.04 12.67 7.64
N ASP A 326 26.05 13.65 6.73
CA ASP A 326 26.29 15.05 7.07
C ASP A 326 25.00 15.78 7.51
N ALA A 327 23.83 15.17 7.26
CA ALA A 327 22.58 15.56 7.89
C ALA A 327 21.65 14.37 8.18
N VAL A 328 20.97 14.41 9.32
CA VAL A 328 19.93 13.46 9.72
C VAL A 328 18.64 14.23 9.96
N ILE A 329 17.57 13.82 9.30
CA ILE A 329 16.20 14.32 9.48
C ILE A 329 15.42 13.27 10.27
N CYS A 330 14.70 13.70 11.29
CA CYS A 330 13.71 12.90 11.99
C CYS A 330 12.54 13.83 12.36
N SER A 331 11.46 13.81 11.59
CA SER A 331 10.33 14.74 11.79
C SER A 331 9.02 13.97 11.89
N GLU A 332 8.28 14.26 12.97
CA GLU A 332 7.04 13.60 13.36
C GLU A 332 7.17 12.06 13.50
N VAL A 333 8.10 11.62 14.35
CA VAL A 333 8.40 10.20 14.54
C VAL A 333 8.51 9.84 16.02
N ILE A 334 9.24 10.64 16.80
CA ILE A 334 9.58 10.33 18.20
C ILE A 334 8.36 10.34 19.13
N GLU A 335 7.31 11.07 18.78
CA GLU A 335 6.04 11.12 19.51
C GLU A 335 5.23 9.82 19.40
N HIS A 336 5.53 8.98 18.40
CA HIS A 336 4.81 7.75 18.10
C HIS A 336 5.48 6.49 18.71
N ILE A 337 6.67 6.63 19.26
CA ILE A 337 7.48 5.53 19.79
C ILE A 337 7.47 5.59 21.31
N ALA A 338 7.39 4.47 22.04
CA ALA A 338 7.39 4.51 23.50
C ALA A 338 8.68 5.17 24.02
N ARG A 339 8.62 6.03 25.05
CA ARG A 339 9.81 6.76 25.56
C ARG A 339 11.01 5.84 25.84
N SER A 340 10.75 4.61 26.29
CA SER A 340 11.77 3.58 26.57
C SER A 340 12.53 3.08 25.34
N GLU A 341 11.97 3.27 24.15
CA GLU A 341 12.48 2.77 22.86
C GLU A 341 13.10 3.89 21.99
N VAL A 342 12.89 5.16 22.36
CA VAL A 342 13.52 6.30 21.68
C VAL A 342 14.98 6.40 22.12
N ASP A 343 15.90 5.95 21.27
CA ASP A 343 17.33 6.15 21.43
C ASP A 343 17.86 7.16 20.40
N LEU A 344 18.03 8.40 20.85
CA LEU A 344 18.58 9.47 20.01
C LEU A 344 20.11 9.39 19.89
N THR A 345 20.80 8.59 20.72
CA THR A 345 22.26 8.45 20.66
C THR A 345 22.69 7.84 19.33
N ASP A 346 21.87 6.94 18.78
CA ASP A 346 22.15 6.27 17.51
C ASP A 346 22.07 7.23 16.31
N MET A 347 21.18 8.23 16.37
CA MET A 347 21.15 9.32 15.38
C MET A 347 22.43 10.15 15.42
N VAL A 348 22.97 10.44 16.61
CA VAL A 348 24.22 11.17 16.78
C VAL A 348 25.43 10.35 16.35
N ARG A 349 25.37 9.02 16.53
CA ARG A 349 26.40 8.08 16.09
C ARG A 349 26.56 8.10 14.57
N VAL A 350 25.46 8.01 13.81
CA VAL A 350 25.51 7.99 12.34
C VAL A 350 25.79 9.36 11.71
N LEU A 351 25.66 10.45 12.49
CA LEU A 351 25.94 11.80 12.05
C LEU A 351 27.45 12.09 12.05
N SER A 352 28.01 12.57 10.94
CA SER A 352 29.41 12.97 10.84
C SER A 352 29.73 14.13 11.80
N PRO A 353 30.97 14.25 12.29
CA PRO A 353 31.43 15.45 12.98
C PRO A 353 31.21 16.68 12.09
N GLY A 354 30.61 17.74 12.65
CA GLY A 354 30.18 18.91 11.88
C GLY A 354 28.80 18.78 11.22
N GLY A 355 28.13 17.63 11.35
CA GLY A 355 26.84 17.36 10.73
C GLY A 355 25.64 18.02 11.42
N MET A 356 24.50 18.01 10.73
CA MET A 356 23.23 18.60 11.17
C MET A 356 22.20 17.55 11.58
N LEU A 357 21.61 17.68 12.76
CA LEU A 357 20.38 16.99 13.15
C LEU A 357 19.19 17.94 12.99
N VAL A 358 18.18 17.51 12.25
CA VAL A 358 16.88 18.18 12.13
C VAL A 358 15.82 17.30 12.79
N LEU A 359 15.31 17.74 13.94
CA LEU A 359 14.38 16.97 14.78
C LEU A 359 13.06 17.73 14.94
N GLY A 360 11.96 17.16 14.46
CA GLY A 360 10.62 17.76 14.52
C GLY A 360 9.62 16.92 15.31
N THR A 361 8.80 17.57 16.14
CA THR A 361 7.71 16.95 16.90
C THR A 361 6.68 18.01 17.34
N PRO A 362 5.44 17.65 17.68
CA PRO A 362 4.47 18.60 18.23
C PRO A 362 4.88 19.14 19.60
N ASP A 363 4.63 20.43 19.83
CA ASP A 363 4.87 21.14 21.08
C ASP A 363 3.62 21.13 21.97
N TYR A 364 3.59 20.18 22.92
CA TYR A 364 2.51 20.02 23.88
C TYR A 364 2.52 21.09 25.00
N GLY A 365 3.55 21.94 25.05
CA GLY A 365 3.62 23.07 25.98
C GLY A 365 2.71 24.23 25.61
N ARG A 366 2.15 24.25 24.39
CA ARG A 366 1.27 25.33 23.91
C ARG A 366 -0.20 24.93 23.91
N TRP A 367 -1.04 25.80 24.46
CA TRP A 367 -2.50 25.62 24.49
C TRP A 367 -3.14 25.49 23.10
N THR A 368 -2.50 26.07 22.07
CA THR A 368 -2.93 26.01 20.67
C THR A 368 -3.03 24.59 20.15
N TRP A 369 -2.13 23.69 20.57
CA TRP A 369 -2.19 22.27 20.18
C TRP A 369 -3.39 21.55 20.81
N ARG A 370 -3.66 21.77 22.10
CA ARG A 370 -4.82 21.17 22.79
C ARG A 370 -6.16 21.63 22.18
N ALA A 371 -6.24 22.90 21.76
CA ALA A 371 -7.41 23.44 21.07
C ALA A 371 -7.57 22.87 19.65
N LEU A 372 -6.46 22.76 18.90
CA LEU A 372 -6.46 22.20 17.54
C LEU A 372 -6.78 20.71 17.54
N GLU A 373 -6.19 19.94 18.46
CA GLU A 373 -6.45 18.50 18.66
C GLU A 373 -7.94 18.26 18.99
N GLY A 374 -8.53 19.10 19.85
CA GLY A 374 -9.97 19.05 20.16
C GLY A 374 -10.87 19.31 18.94
N LEU A 375 -10.48 20.25 18.07
CA LEU A 375 -11.19 20.53 16.82
C LEU A 375 -11.01 19.40 15.80
N TYR A 376 -9.79 18.89 15.64
CA TYR A 376 -9.47 17.77 14.75
C TYR A 376 -10.16 16.48 15.17
N LYS A 377 -10.21 16.14 16.47
CA LYS A 377 -10.96 14.99 17.01
C LYS A 377 -12.44 15.04 16.66
N LYS A 378 -13.05 16.23 16.65
CA LYS A 378 -14.47 16.41 16.30
C LYS A 378 -14.74 16.27 14.80
N VAL A 379 -13.81 16.70 13.95
CA VAL A 379 -13.98 16.67 12.48
C VAL A 379 -13.48 15.36 11.87
N PHE A 380 -12.48 14.72 12.49
CA PHE A 380 -11.85 13.47 12.05
C PHE A 380 -11.66 12.53 13.25
N PRO A 381 -12.72 11.87 13.75
CA PRO A 381 -12.65 11.03 14.95
C PRO A 381 -11.70 9.83 14.84
N GLN A 382 -11.23 9.48 13.64
CA GLN A 382 -10.21 8.44 13.41
C GLN A 382 -8.83 8.99 12.98
N GLY A 383 -8.64 10.31 12.98
CA GLY A 383 -7.40 10.95 12.56
C GLY A 383 -6.59 11.46 13.76
N TYR A 384 -5.29 11.17 13.76
CA TYR A 384 -4.22 11.78 14.58
C TYR A 384 -4.23 11.54 16.10
N ALA A 385 -5.39 11.47 16.74
CA ALA A 385 -5.53 11.53 18.19
C ALA A 385 -4.97 10.35 19.01
N THR A 386 -4.81 9.18 18.39
CA THR A 386 -4.46 7.93 19.09
C THR A 386 -3.01 7.50 18.88
N GLU A 387 -2.21 8.27 18.15
CA GLU A 387 -0.86 7.84 17.76
C GLU A 387 0.26 8.57 18.51
N HIS A 388 0.00 9.72 19.14
CA HIS A 388 1.03 10.48 19.86
C HIS A 388 1.02 10.06 21.33
N ILE A 389 1.88 9.12 21.67
CA ILE A 389 1.98 8.54 23.02
C ILE A 389 2.93 9.32 23.93
N ASN A 390 3.85 10.10 23.35
CA ASN A 390 4.80 10.91 24.11
C ASN A 390 4.63 12.41 23.83
N PRO A 391 4.13 13.20 24.79
CA PRO A 391 4.19 14.63 24.68
C PRO A 391 5.63 15.13 24.94
N TYR A 392 6.11 16.00 24.06
CA TYR A 392 7.37 16.73 24.24
C TYR A 392 7.10 18.23 24.39
N THR A 393 7.92 18.90 25.19
CA THR A 393 7.96 20.36 25.28
C THR A 393 9.26 20.89 24.69
N ARG A 394 9.25 22.15 24.22
CA ARG A 394 10.47 22.79 23.71
C ARG A 394 11.64 22.74 24.70
N ALA A 395 11.38 22.96 25.99
CA ALA A 395 12.42 22.97 27.01
C ALA A 395 12.98 21.58 27.29
N GLU A 396 12.13 20.56 27.30
CA GLU A 396 12.54 19.16 27.45
C GLU A 396 13.37 18.69 26.25
N LEU A 397 12.88 18.92 25.03
CA LEU A 397 13.58 18.47 23.82
C LEU A 397 14.92 19.17 23.64
N ARG A 398 15.01 20.47 23.96
CA ARG A 398 16.27 21.21 23.99
C ARG A 398 17.28 20.56 24.96
N ARG A 399 16.87 20.28 26.20
CA ARG A 399 17.74 19.63 27.19
C ARG A 399 18.23 18.26 26.73
N ILE A 400 17.37 17.49 26.07
CA ILE A 400 17.74 16.17 25.52
C ILE A 400 18.80 16.34 24.42
N ILE A 401 18.56 17.23 23.44
CA ILE A 401 19.50 17.48 22.33
C ILE A 401 20.85 17.96 22.87
N GLU A 402 20.86 18.94 23.78
CA GLU A 402 22.08 19.46 24.39
C GLU A 402 22.80 18.39 25.25
N GLY A 403 22.05 17.54 25.95
CA GLY A 403 22.57 16.40 26.71
C GLY A 403 23.22 15.32 25.84
N LEU A 404 22.91 15.26 24.54
CA LEU A 404 23.57 14.39 23.56
C LEU A 404 24.88 15.00 23.00
N GLY A 405 25.28 16.18 23.48
CA GLY A 405 26.47 16.89 23.01
C GLY A 405 26.24 17.69 21.72
N LEU A 406 24.99 17.95 21.35
CA LEU A 406 24.65 18.76 20.18
C LEU A 406 24.38 20.22 20.57
N ALA A 407 24.79 21.17 19.73
CA ALA A 407 24.47 22.59 19.90
C ALA A 407 23.21 22.96 19.11
N VAL A 408 22.15 23.43 19.77
CA VAL A 408 20.93 23.88 19.09
C VAL A 408 21.19 25.22 18.40
N LEU A 409 21.12 25.25 17.07
CA LEU A 409 21.35 26.44 16.25
C LEU A 409 20.07 27.24 16.00
N ASP A 410 18.96 26.56 15.72
CA ASP A 410 17.69 27.19 15.37
C ASP A 410 16.51 26.32 15.83
N VAL A 411 15.37 26.98 16.11
CA VAL A 411 14.11 26.31 16.42
C VAL A 411 12.98 27.06 15.71
N GLN A 412 12.40 26.43 14.71
CA GLN A 412 11.27 26.99 13.96
C GLN A 412 9.96 26.31 14.33
N TYR A 413 8.86 27.02 14.12
CA TYR A 413 7.52 26.50 14.37
C TYR A 413 6.70 26.44 13.09
N VAL A 414 5.98 25.33 12.92
CA VAL A 414 4.92 25.19 11.93
C VAL A 414 3.58 25.27 12.66
N GLY A 415 2.68 26.14 12.17
CA GLY A 415 1.33 26.27 12.75
C GLY A 415 1.30 26.64 14.24
N ALA A 416 2.37 27.26 14.77
CA ALA A 416 2.55 27.58 16.19
C ALA A 416 2.39 26.39 17.16
N SER A 417 2.59 25.16 16.67
CA SER A 417 2.33 23.94 17.44
C SER A 417 3.19 22.75 17.05
N GLU A 418 3.79 22.70 15.86
CA GLU A 418 4.90 21.78 15.57
C GLU A 418 6.22 22.54 15.71
N MET A 419 7.17 22.00 16.48
CA MET A 419 8.50 22.59 16.66
C MET A 419 9.55 21.75 15.93
N ILE A 420 10.44 22.42 15.20
CA ILE A 420 11.50 21.79 14.41
C ILE A 420 12.83 22.39 14.84
N PHE A 421 13.67 21.56 15.45
CA PHE A 421 15.01 21.91 15.91
C PHE A 421 16.03 21.65 14.81
N LYS A 422 16.95 22.59 14.64
CA LYS A 422 18.22 22.39 13.93
C LYS A 422 19.35 22.37 14.95
N ALA A 423 20.08 21.27 15.03
CA ALA A 423 21.18 21.09 15.97
C ALA A 423 22.46 20.65 15.24
N TYR A 424 23.60 21.14 15.70
CA TYR A 424 24.93 20.87 15.18
C TYR A 424 25.68 19.88 16.05
N LYS A 425 26.37 18.93 15.45
CA LYS A 425 27.34 18.06 16.14
C LYS A 425 28.72 18.71 16.08
N PRO A 426 29.26 19.21 17.20
CA PRO A 426 30.64 19.72 17.25
C PRO A 426 31.66 18.68 16.76
N ALA A 427 32.75 19.14 16.16
CA ALA A 427 33.74 18.25 15.54
C ALA A 427 34.45 17.33 16.56
N ASP A 428 34.49 17.74 17.82
CA ASP A 428 35.06 17.04 18.96
C ASP A 428 34.03 16.19 19.74
N ALA A 429 32.73 16.32 19.43
CA ALA A 429 31.68 15.60 20.11
C ALA A 429 31.61 14.14 19.65
N ARG A 430 31.94 13.21 20.55
CA ARG A 430 31.66 11.78 20.38
C ARG A 430 30.25 11.47 20.89
N ALA A 431 29.54 10.56 20.23
CA ALA A 431 28.24 10.08 20.72
C ALA A 431 28.41 9.52 22.15
N PRO A 432 27.51 9.84 23.09
CA PRO A 432 27.55 9.28 24.44
C PRO A 432 27.57 7.75 24.39
N ARG A 433 28.51 7.10 25.09
CA ARG A 433 28.62 5.62 25.13
C ARG A 433 27.49 4.93 25.88
N ALA A 434 26.70 5.68 26.66
CA ALA A 434 25.57 5.18 27.41
C ALA A 434 24.26 5.65 26.75
N MET A 435 23.32 4.72 26.62
CA MET A 435 21.97 4.96 26.10
C MET A 435 21.29 6.06 26.96
N LEU A 436 21.13 7.26 26.41
CA LEU A 436 20.37 8.34 27.03
C LEU A 436 18.88 8.07 26.82
N ARG A 437 18.33 7.16 27.65
CA ARG A 437 16.89 6.92 27.70
C ARG A 437 16.19 8.18 28.19
N ILE A 438 15.19 8.62 27.44
CA ILE A 438 14.31 9.69 27.88
C ILE A 438 13.56 9.16 29.10
N ALA A 439 13.95 9.57 30.30
CA ALA A 439 13.31 9.13 31.53
C ALA A 439 11.80 9.45 31.48
N GLY A 440 10.98 8.44 31.75
CA GLY A 440 9.55 8.64 31.95
C GLY A 440 9.35 9.36 33.28
N THR A 441 8.64 10.50 33.24
CA THR A 441 7.93 11.01 34.43
C THR A 441 6.59 10.33 34.53
#